data_AF-A0A7J0A7V9-F1
#
_entry.id   AF-A0A7J0A7V9-F1
#
_cell.length_a   1.000
_cell.length_b   1.000
_cell.length_c   1.000
_cell.angle_alpha   90.00
_cell.angle_beta   90.00
_cell.angle_gamma   90.00
#
_symmetry.space_group_name_H-M   'P 1'
#
loop_
_entity.id
_entity.type
_entity.pdbx_description
1 polymer ?
#
loop_
_entity_poly.entity_id
_entity_poly.type
_entity_poly.pdbx_seq_one_letter_code
_entity_poly.pdbx_strand_id
1 'polypeptide(L)'
;MDIERILKTRENAIYYGIGEYQKECFGWVGGNAPACFDDKNLSKKDNVYFYLTFQNPLSPNKQISIFTPEFDVALEYNTYPDCKLLLVEHELSSQSKSDRYKHPEIDEIYSIYEMGTEKDMPEKIVQSNLGVT
;
A
#
# COMPACT_ATOMS: atom_id res chain seq x y z
N MET A 1 -0.30 -25.54 15.60
CA MET A 1 0.58 -25.36 14.43
C MET A 1 1.47 -24.19 14.78
N ASP A 2 2.68 -24.46 15.23
CA ASP A 2 3.63 -23.42 15.61
C ASP A 2 4.09 -22.73 14.33
N ILE A 3 3.65 -21.49 14.15
CA ILE A 3 4.19 -20.62 13.11
C ILE A 3 5.59 -20.28 13.59
N GLU A 4 6.58 -21.07 13.17
CA GLU A 4 7.98 -20.67 13.27
C GLU A 4 8.05 -19.22 12.81
N ARG A 5 8.63 -18.34 13.65
CA ARG A 5 8.84 -16.92 13.34
C ARG A 5 9.53 -16.79 11.98
N ILE A 6 8.75 -16.68 10.91
CA ILE A 6 9.19 -16.29 9.58
C ILE A 6 9.54 -14.81 9.72
N LEU A 7 10.80 -14.57 10.07
CA LEU A 7 11.61 -13.33 10.00
C LEU A 7 12.65 -13.40 11.13
N LYS A 8 13.70 -14.21 10.93
CA LYS A 8 14.83 -14.26 11.88
C LYS A 8 15.73 -13.02 11.80
N THR A 9 15.84 -12.37 10.64
CA THR A 9 16.55 -11.10 10.42
C THR A 9 16.00 -10.39 9.18
N ARG A 10 15.72 -9.07 9.26
CA ARG A 10 15.45 -8.21 8.10
C ARG A 10 16.78 -7.63 7.62
N GLU A 11 17.41 -8.29 6.66
CA GLU A 11 18.75 -7.87 6.17
C GLU A 11 18.67 -6.89 4.99
N ASN A 12 17.56 -6.91 4.25
CA ASN A 12 17.36 -6.07 3.08
C ASN A 12 15.94 -5.47 3.10
N ALA A 13 15.85 -4.21 2.69
CA ALA A 13 14.60 -3.49 2.51
C ALA A 13 14.67 -2.67 1.22
N ILE A 14 13.51 -2.47 0.59
CA ILE A 14 13.34 -1.52 -0.51
C ILE A 14 12.59 -0.34 0.08
N TYR A 15 13.13 0.85 -0.13
CA TYR A 15 12.55 2.08 0.37
C TYR A 15 11.76 2.77 -0.74
N TYR A 16 10.61 3.29 -0.37
CA TYR A 16 9.74 4.01 -1.28
C TYR A 16 9.49 5.42 -0.75
N GLY A 17 9.57 6.38 -1.65
CA GLY A 17 9.22 7.76 -1.43
C GLY A 17 7.78 8.05 -1.77
N ILE A 18 7.24 9.07 -1.11
CA ILE A 18 5.91 9.61 -1.39
C ILE A 18 6.08 11.06 -1.86
N GLY A 19 5.29 11.48 -2.84
CA GLY A 19 5.32 12.84 -3.38
C GLY A 19 4.00 13.23 -4.03
N GLU A 20 3.93 14.45 -4.57
CA GLU A 20 2.74 14.93 -5.28
C GLU A 20 2.29 13.94 -6.36
N TYR A 21 0.98 13.77 -6.49
CA TYR A 21 0.42 12.81 -7.44
C TYR A 21 0.71 13.22 -8.88
N GLN A 22 1.29 12.28 -9.64
CA GLN A 22 1.55 12.39 -11.06
C GLN A 22 0.68 11.38 -11.78
N LYS A 23 -0.05 11.83 -12.80
CA LYS A 23 -0.99 10.98 -13.55
C LYS A 23 -0.30 9.82 -14.27
N GLU A 24 0.98 9.96 -14.58
CA GLU A 24 1.81 8.98 -15.29
C GLU A 24 2.72 8.18 -14.34
N CYS A 25 2.28 7.91 -13.10
CA CYS A 25 3.03 7.07 -12.15
C CYS A 25 2.58 5.60 -12.20
N PHE A 26 3.53 4.69 -11.94
CA PHE A 26 3.28 3.25 -11.79
C PHE A 26 3.08 2.82 -10.33
N GLY A 27 2.93 3.77 -9.42
CA GLY A 27 2.63 3.50 -8.02
C GLY A 27 2.00 4.71 -7.35
N TRP A 28 0.98 4.48 -6.52
CA TRP A 28 0.31 5.52 -5.76
C TRP A 28 -0.27 4.98 -4.45
N VAL A 29 -0.39 5.86 -3.45
CA VAL A 29 -1.14 5.64 -2.20
C VAL A 29 -2.46 6.39 -2.29
N GLY A 30 -3.54 5.79 -1.79
CA GLY A 30 -4.86 6.42 -1.70
C GLY A 30 -5.57 6.53 -3.07
N GLY A 31 -6.70 7.24 -3.10
CA GLY A 31 -7.53 7.34 -4.30
C GLY A 31 -8.11 6.01 -4.76
N ASN A 32 -8.31 5.86 -6.07
CA ASN A 32 -8.96 4.67 -6.63
C ASN A 32 -7.97 3.55 -6.92
N ALA A 33 -8.46 2.31 -6.79
CA ALA A 33 -7.71 1.11 -7.15
C ALA A 33 -7.35 1.09 -8.64
N PRO A 34 -6.39 0.25 -9.07
CA PRO A 34 -6.11 0.07 -10.49
C PRO A 34 -7.33 -0.42 -11.28
N ALA A 35 -7.52 0.11 -12.50
CA ALA A 35 -8.67 -0.18 -13.36
C ALA A 35 -8.83 -1.67 -13.70
N CYS A 36 -7.76 -2.47 -13.61
CA CYS A 36 -7.84 -3.93 -13.80
C CYS A 36 -8.70 -4.65 -12.75
N PHE A 37 -9.14 -3.95 -11.70
CA PHE A 37 -10.03 -4.46 -10.67
C PHE A 37 -11.50 -4.07 -10.85
N ASP A 38 -11.84 -3.22 -11.82
CA ASP A 38 -13.20 -2.69 -12.00
C ASP A 38 -14.27 -3.80 -12.09
N ASP A 39 -13.97 -4.83 -12.90
CA ASP A 39 -14.84 -5.97 -13.13
C ASP A 39 -14.57 -7.16 -12.18
N LYS A 40 -13.64 -7.00 -11.24
CA LYS A 40 -13.27 -8.06 -10.29
C LYS A 40 -14.05 -7.91 -9.00
N ASN A 41 -14.27 -9.04 -8.35
CA ASN A 41 -14.75 -9.08 -6.97
C ASN A 41 -13.68 -9.73 -6.08
N LEU A 42 -12.85 -8.90 -5.47
CA LEU A 42 -11.69 -9.30 -4.67
C LEU A 42 -12.06 -10.01 -3.36
N SER A 43 -13.20 -9.68 -2.76
CA SER A 43 -13.65 -10.31 -1.51
C SER A 43 -15.17 -10.41 -1.47
N LYS A 44 -15.67 -11.61 -1.21
CA LYS A 44 -17.11 -11.87 -1.07
C LYS A 44 -17.63 -11.69 0.36
N LYS A 45 -16.76 -11.59 1.36
CA LYS A 45 -17.13 -11.65 2.79
C LYS A 45 -16.75 -10.40 3.57
N ASP A 46 -15.60 -9.82 3.27
CA ASP A 46 -15.08 -8.65 3.98
C ASP A 46 -14.98 -7.46 3.02
N ASN A 47 -15.32 -6.26 3.51
CA ASN A 47 -15.00 -5.03 2.78
C ASN A 47 -13.48 -4.88 2.77
N VAL A 48 -12.93 -4.74 1.55
CA VAL A 48 -11.52 -4.45 1.36
C VAL A 48 -11.41 -3.13 0.64
N TYR A 49 -10.49 -2.30 1.12
CA TYR A 49 -10.25 -0.96 0.63
C TYR A 49 -8.84 -0.91 0.06
N PHE A 50 -8.71 -0.26 -1.09
CA PHE A 50 -7.44 -0.01 -1.72
C PHE A 50 -6.63 0.94 -0.84
N TYR A 51 -5.39 0.55 -0.57
CA TYR A 51 -4.46 1.36 0.19
C TYR A 51 -3.36 1.91 -0.72
N LEU A 52 -2.66 1.04 -1.46
CA LEU A 52 -1.62 1.45 -2.38
C LEU A 52 -1.36 0.44 -3.49
N THR A 53 -0.72 0.91 -4.56
CA THR A 53 -0.12 0.08 -5.60
C THR A 53 1.29 0.57 -5.90
N PHE A 54 2.19 -0.35 -6.26
CA PHE A 54 3.55 -0.02 -6.67
C PHE A 54 4.05 -1.02 -7.71
N GLN A 55 4.95 -0.59 -8.57
CA GLN A 55 5.60 -1.46 -9.55
C GLN A 55 6.40 -2.54 -8.82
N ASN A 56 6.25 -3.79 -9.24
CA ASN A 56 6.94 -4.91 -8.63
C ASN A 56 8.46 -4.75 -8.88
N PRO A 57 9.30 -4.60 -7.84
CA PRO A 57 10.74 -4.37 -8.00
C PRO A 57 11.46 -5.57 -8.62
N LEU A 58 10.87 -6.77 -8.53
CA LEU A 58 11.40 -7.99 -9.13
C LEU A 58 10.82 -8.26 -10.53
N SER A 59 9.81 -7.51 -10.95
CA SER A 59 9.12 -7.71 -12.23
C SER A 59 8.51 -6.38 -12.73
N PRO A 60 9.29 -5.53 -13.43
CA PRO A 60 8.87 -4.17 -13.78
C PRO A 60 7.59 -4.08 -14.63
N ASN A 61 7.19 -5.14 -15.33
CA ASN A 61 5.93 -5.16 -16.08
C ASN A 61 4.70 -5.49 -15.24
N LYS A 62 4.87 -5.63 -13.92
CA LYS A 62 3.80 -5.95 -12.98
C LYS A 62 3.73 -4.91 -11.86
N GLN A 63 2.56 -4.85 -11.25
CA GLN A 63 2.29 -4.07 -10.05
C GLN A 63 1.82 -4.99 -8.94
N ILE A 64 2.10 -4.56 -7.70
CA ILE A 64 1.55 -5.14 -6.50
C ILE A 64 0.59 -4.12 -5.91
N SER A 65 -0.67 -4.52 -5.76
CA SER A 65 -1.68 -3.73 -5.05
C SER A 65 -1.97 -4.33 -3.68
N ILE A 66 -2.03 -3.46 -2.68
CA ILE A 66 -2.35 -3.81 -1.30
C ILE A 66 -3.73 -3.24 -0.97
N PHE A 67 -4.59 -4.12 -0.50
CA PHE A 67 -5.90 -3.80 0.04
C PHE A 67 -5.94 -4.14 1.53
N THR A 68 -6.51 -3.23 2.30
CA THR A 68 -6.67 -3.35 3.75
C THR A 68 -8.14 -3.59 4.09
N PRO A 69 -8.45 -4.21 5.24
CA PRO A 69 -9.78 -4.11 5.81
C PRO A 69 -10.00 -2.67 6.30
N GLU A 70 -11.17 -2.38 6.84
CA GLU A 70 -11.49 -1.11 7.48
C GLU A 70 -10.47 -0.79 8.60
N PHE A 71 -9.78 0.35 8.50
CA PHE A 71 -8.70 0.70 9.43
C PHE A 71 -9.21 0.93 10.85
N ASP A 72 -10.37 1.54 11.01
CA ASP A 72 -11.00 1.77 12.32
C ASP A 72 -11.19 0.47 13.09
N VAL A 73 -11.67 -0.57 12.42
CA VAL A 73 -11.78 -1.91 13.00
C VAL A 73 -10.39 -2.43 13.38
N ALA A 74 -9.40 -2.29 12.50
CA ALA A 74 -8.06 -2.79 12.79
C ALA A 74 -7.39 -2.10 14.00
N LEU A 75 -7.61 -0.79 14.16
CA LEU A 75 -7.09 0.04 15.25
C LEU A 75 -7.89 -0.15 16.55
N GLU A 76 -9.22 -0.15 16.49
CA GLU A 76 -10.12 -0.34 17.62
C GLU A 76 -9.85 -1.68 18.32
N TYR A 77 -9.67 -2.75 17.54
CA TYR A 77 -9.37 -4.07 18.08
C TYR A 77 -7.87 -4.30 18.35
N ASN A 78 -7.03 -3.27 18.16
CA ASN A 78 -5.57 -3.32 18.32
C ASN A 78 -4.95 -4.52 17.59
N THR A 79 -5.52 -4.86 16.44
CA THR A 79 -5.11 -6.01 15.63
C THR A 79 -3.93 -5.66 14.74
N TYR A 80 -3.45 -4.41 14.73
CA TYR A 80 -2.20 -4.06 14.06
C TYR A 80 -1.00 -4.51 14.90
N PRO A 81 0.02 -5.16 14.33
CA PRO A 81 0.24 -5.45 12.90
C PRO A 81 -0.37 -6.77 12.39
N ASP A 82 -1.07 -7.54 13.22
CA ASP A 82 -1.74 -8.82 12.90
C ASP A 82 -3.06 -8.66 12.10
N CYS A 83 -3.17 -7.64 11.24
CA CYS A 83 -4.34 -7.45 10.39
C CYS A 83 -4.18 -8.22 9.06
N LYS A 84 -5.29 -8.73 8.52
CA LYS A 84 -5.28 -9.44 7.24
C LYS A 84 -5.15 -8.44 6.09
N LEU A 85 -4.02 -8.43 5.41
CA LEU A 85 -3.84 -7.68 4.17
C LEU A 85 -4.14 -8.57 2.97
N LEU A 86 -4.80 -8.01 1.95
CA LEU A 86 -4.94 -8.65 0.65
C LEU A 86 -3.92 -8.04 -0.31
N LEU A 87 -2.97 -8.86 -0.73
CA LEU A 87 -1.93 -8.48 -1.69
C LEU A 87 -2.21 -9.16 -3.03
N VAL A 88 -2.25 -8.38 -4.11
CA VAL A 88 -2.55 -8.88 -5.46
C VAL A 88 -1.51 -8.38 -6.43
N GLU A 89 -0.82 -9.31 -7.08
CA GLU A 89 0.03 -9.00 -8.24
C GLU A 89 -0.84 -8.95 -9.52
N HIS A 90 -0.59 -7.96 -10.38
CA HIS A 90 -1.31 -7.77 -11.64
C HIS A 90 -0.45 -7.08 -12.70
N GLU A 91 -0.90 -7.07 -13.95
CA GLU A 91 -0.30 -6.28 -15.03
C GLU A 91 -0.41 -4.78 -14.76
N LEU A 92 0.46 -3.98 -15.37
CA LEU A 92 0.41 -2.52 -15.24
C LEU A 92 -0.98 -1.98 -15.56
N SER A 93 -1.51 -1.14 -14.68
CA SER A 93 -2.84 -0.58 -14.80
C SER A 93 -2.87 0.83 -14.23
N SER A 94 -3.58 1.73 -14.91
CA SER A 94 -3.80 3.08 -14.41
C SER A 94 -4.85 3.10 -13.30
N GLN A 95 -4.94 4.21 -12.58
CA GLN A 95 -6.01 4.45 -11.62
C GLN A 95 -7.40 4.29 -12.27
N SER A 96 -8.33 3.65 -11.55
CA SER A 96 -9.72 3.51 -11.95
C SER A 96 -10.52 4.81 -11.82
N LYS A 97 -11.64 4.89 -12.54
CA LYS A 97 -12.70 5.88 -12.31
C LYS A 97 -13.76 5.41 -11.30
N SER A 98 -13.66 4.17 -10.83
CA SER A 98 -14.60 3.55 -9.91
C SER A 98 -14.14 3.69 -8.47
N ASP A 99 -15.06 4.11 -7.60
CA ASP A 99 -14.82 4.22 -6.16
C ASP A 99 -15.06 2.88 -5.43
N ARG A 100 -15.29 1.77 -6.16
CA ARG A 100 -15.67 0.45 -5.61
C ARG A 100 -14.78 -0.03 -4.46
N TYR A 101 -13.49 0.27 -4.57
CA TYR A 101 -12.48 -0.09 -3.58
C TYR A 101 -11.84 1.14 -2.93
N LYS A 102 -12.32 2.35 -3.20
CA LYS A 102 -11.74 3.56 -2.61
C LYS A 102 -11.93 3.50 -1.09
N HIS A 103 -10.86 3.79 -0.35
CA HIS A 103 -10.97 3.91 1.10
C HIS A 103 -11.84 5.13 1.46
N PRO A 104 -12.86 5.00 2.32
CA PRO A 104 -13.80 6.08 2.62
C PRO A 104 -13.14 7.28 3.30
N GLU A 105 -12.02 7.07 3.98
CA GLU A 105 -11.32 8.10 4.77
C GLU A 105 -9.98 8.56 4.17
N ILE A 106 -9.54 7.96 3.06
CA ILE A 106 -8.29 8.36 2.40
C ILE A 106 -8.67 9.08 1.10
N ASP A 107 -8.73 10.40 1.19
CA ASP A 107 -9.04 11.26 0.05
C ASP A 107 -7.79 11.76 -0.67
N GLU A 108 -6.68 11.93 0.04
CA GLU A 108 -5.43 12.30 -0.60
C GLU A 108 -4.86 11.17 -1.45
N ILE A 109 -4.24 11.57 -2.55
CA ILE A 109 -3.52 10.67 -3.44
C ILE A 109 -2.09 11.18 -3.60
N TYR A 110 -1.15 10.25 -3.54
CA TYR A 110 0.28 10.54 -3.68
C TYR A 110 0.95 9.55 -4.61
N SER A 111 1.95 9.99 -5.36
CA SER A 111 2.79 9.08 -6.15
C SER A 111 3.75 8.34 -5.24
N ILE A 112 3.99 7.06 -5.56
CA ILE A 112 5.04 6.25 -4.96
C ILE A 112 6.17 6.08 -5.98
N TYR A 113 7.40 6.29 -5.53
CA TYR A 113 8.60 6.05 -6.32
C TYR A 113 9.60 5.25 -5.51
N GLU A 114 10.28 4.30 -6.14
CA GLU A 114 11.38 3.59 -5.50
C GLU A 114 12.49 4.59 -5.18
N MET A 115 12.86 4.66 -3.91
CA MET A 115 14.07 5.36 -3.48
C MET A 115 15.24 4.40 -3.61
N GLY A 116 16.42 4.94 -3.89
CA GLY A 116 17.66 4.18 -3.86
C GLY A 116 18.02 3.71 -2.44
N THR A 117 19.32 3.67 -2.15
CA THR A 117 19.77 3.33 -0.79
C THR A 117 19.36 4.43 0.22
N GLU A 118 19.40 4.16 1.52
CA GLU A 118 19.05 5.12 2.59
C GLU A 118 19.69 6.52 2.45
N LYS A 119 20.82 6.63 1.73
CA LYS A 119 21.51 7.89 1.42
C LYS A 119 20.73 8.84 0.50
N ASP A 120 19.74 8.33 -0.22
CA ASP A 120 18.94 9.08 -1.19
C ASP A 120 17.60 9.57 -0.58
N MET A 121 17.34 9.27 0.70
CA MET A 121 16.18 9.82 1.42
C MET A 121 16.36 11.33 1.66
N PRO A 122 15.40 12.19 1.26
CA PRO A 122 15.42 13.59 1.64
C PRO A 122 15.26 13.70 3.17
N GLU A 123 16.13 14.47 3.81
CA GLU A 123 16.28 14.60 5.28
C GLU A 123 15.01 15.04 6.06
N LYS A 124 13.86 15.24 5.39
CA LYS A 124 12.67 15.91 5.93
C LYS A 124 11.42 15.08 6.20
N ILE A 125 11.46 13.74 6.12
CA ILE A 125 10.29 12.90 6.48
C ILE A 125 10.59 11.94 7.63
N VAL A 126 11.42 12.35 8.59
CA VAL A 126 11.53 11.69 9.90
C VAL A 126 11.42 12.74 10.99
N GLN A 127 10.22 13.31 11.15
CA GLN A 127 9.77 13.79 12.45
C GLN A 127 8.51 13.02 12.81
N SER A 128 8.72 11.80 13.30
CA SER A 128 7.75 11.14 14.16
C SER A 128 7.58 12.01 15.41
N ASN A 129 6.44 12.68 15.52
CA ASN A 129 5.96 13.12 16.83
C ASN A 129 5.47 11.88 17.60
N LEU A 130 6.42 11.03 18.01
CA LEU A 130 6.28 10.22 19.21
C LEU A 130 6.87 11.03 20.36
N GLY A 131 6.24 12.18 20.62
CA GLY A 131 6.43 12.93 21.84
C GLY A 131 5.60 12.26 22.93
N VAL A 132 6.17 11.24 23.56
CA VAL A 132 5.77 10.86 24.91
C VAL A 132 6.31 11.92 25.85
N THR A 133 5.42 12.75 26.40
CA THR A 133 5.56 13.37 27.73
C THR A 133 4.18 13.57 28.30
#